data_AF-A0AA38NPB1-F1
#
_entry.id   AF-A0AA38NPB1-F1
#
_cell.length_a   1.000
_cell.length_b   1.000
_cell.length_c   1.000
_cell.angle_alpha   90.00
_cell.angle_beta   90.00
_cell.angle_gamma   90.00
#
_symmetry.space_group_name_H-M   'P 1'
#
loop_
_entity.id
_entity.type
_entity.pdbx_description
1 polymer ?
#
loop_
_entity_poly.entity_id
_entity_poly.type
_entity_poly.pdbx_seq_one_letter_code
_entity_poly.pdbx_strand_id
1 'polypeptide(L)'
;MFGISFGGGQQRPSNFLHTKHDQNVLDEIRNTEVVKAIARRVDFLLACYFPNLHSLYTNVLHDLCKHDGNLKPNWEGCCFAAASLNFENVVTLPHRDYLNLLFGQCAVYSAGSFDYKKGGHLILWDLKLILEFPPGCIIFLPSAMICHSNTAIQDSETRHSLTFFSASGLFRWRHNNFMSDKDFVAGASGDERATWDEHRRNLWQTGLEILRSM
;
A
#
# COMPACT_ATOMS: atom_id res chain seq x y z
N MET A 1 11.25 -1.93 -2.92
CA MET A 1 10.20 -1.92 -1.86
C MET A 1 10.85 -1.92 -0.49
N PHE A 2 10.24 -1.29 0.50
CA PHE A 2 10.71 -1.30 1.89
C PHE A 2 9.53 -1.11 2.86
N GLY A 3 9.71 -1.48 4.12
CA GLY A 3 8.66 -1.49 5.15
C GLY A 3 8.20 -2.89 5.51
N ILE A 4 7.03 -2.99 6.14
CA ILE A 4 6.45 -4.20 6.69
C ILE A 4 5.45 -4.78 5.70
N SER A 5 5.55 -6.08 5.44
CA SER A 5 4.60 -6.82 4.59
C SER A 5 4.26 -8.17 5.20
N PHE A 6 3.22 -8.80 4.69
CA PHE A 6 2.91 -10.20 4.97
C PHE A 6 2.20 -10.84 3.76
N GLY A 7 2.86 -11.84 3.17
CA GLY A 7 2.51 -12.48 1.91
C GLY A 7 3.77 -12.98 1.20
N GLY A 8 3.65 -13.46 -0.04
CA GLY A 8 4.82 -13.78 -0.88
C GLY A 8 5.76 -14.86 -0.32
N GLY A 9 5.25 -15.78 0.50
CA GLY A 9 6.02 -16.86 1.13
C GLY A 9 6.51 -16.58 2.55
N GLN A 10 6.36 -15.34 3.06
CA GLN A 10 6.60 -15.05 4.47
C GLN A 10 5.65 -15.85 5.37
N GLN A 11 6.17 -16.36 6.49
CA GLN A 11 5.38 -17.12 7.47
C GLN A 11 4.68 -16.22 8.50
N ARG A 12 5.17 -14.99 8.67
CA ARG A 12 4.64 -13.97 9.58
C ARG A 12 4.93 -12.57 9.03
N PRO A 13 4.31 -11.51 9.56
CA PRO A 13 4.70 -10.14 9.25
C PRO A 13 6.20 -9.93 9.46
N SER A 14 6.85 -9.29 8.50
CA SER A 14 8.26 -8.92 8.59
C SER A 14 8.56 -7.70 7.73
N ASN A 15 9.65 -7.00 8.06
CA ASN A 15 10.23 -6.04 7.14
C ASN A 15 10.75 -6.75 5.88
N PHE A 16 10.70 -6.08 4.73
CA PHE A 16 11.36 -6.56 3.51
C PHE A 16 12.86 -6.78 3.76
N LEU A 17 13.39 -7.90 3.26
CA LEU A 17 14.80 -8.23 3.34
C LEU A 17 15.48 -7.94 2.02
N HIS A 18 16.65 -7.32 2.10
CA HIS A 18 17.48 -6.94 0.95
C HIS A 18 18.92 -7.35 1.20
N THR A 19 19.74 -7.32 0.15
CA THR A 19 21.19 -7.39 0.33
C THR A 19 21.66 -6.19 1.17
N LYS A 20 22.82 -6.31 1.83
CA LYS A 20 23.37 -5.20 2.63
C LYS A 20 23.57 -3.92 1.80
N HIS A 21 23.98 -4.07 0.54
CA HIS A 21 24.15 -2.95 -0.37
C HIS A 21 22.82 -2.25 -0.66
N ASP A 22 21.82 -3.00 -1.11
CA ASP A 22 20.50 -2.45 -1.46
C ASP A 22 19.80 -1.84 -0.23
N GLN A 23 19.94 -2.47 0.94
CA GLN A 23 19.39 -1.95 2.19
C GLN A 23 20.00 -0.57 2.53
N ASN A 24 21.31 -0.39 2.37
CA ASN A 24 21.96 0.89 2.61
C ASN A 24 21.44 1.98 1.65
N VAL A 25 21.30 1.65 0.36
CA VAL A 25 20.77 2.59 -0.65
C VAL A 25 19.32 2.97 -0.34
N LEU A 26 18.48 2.00 0.01
CA LEU A 26 17.09 2.24 0.39
C LEU A 26 17.01 3.08 1.67
N ASP A 27 17.88 2.82 2.66
CA ASP A 27 17.93 3.59 3.90
C ASP A 27 18.35 5.04 3.66
N GLU A 28 19.34 5.29 2.78
CA GLU A 28 19.74 6.65 2.41
C GLU A 28 18.58 7.41 1.77
N ILE A 29 17.94 6.84 0.73
CA ILE A 29 16.83 7.48 0.02
C ILE A 29 15.64 7.71 0.96
N ARG A 30 15.25 6.70 1.74
CA ARG A 30 14.12 6.75 2.69
C ARG A 30 14.29 7.85 3.73
N ASN A 31 15.52 8.13 4.12
CA ASN A 31 15.84 9.10 5.17
C ASN A 31 16.10 10.53 4.64
N THR A 32 16.02 10.76 3.33
CA THR A 32 16.06 12.11 2.78
C THR A 32 14.85 12.94 3.22
N GLU A 33 15.04 14.25 3.41
CA GLU A 33 13.95 15.14 3.81
C GLU A 33 12.83 15.24 2.77
N VAL A 34 13.16 15.07 1.48
CA VAL A 34 12.18 15.05 0.39
C VAL A 34 11.25 13.84 0.52
N VAL A 35 11.80 12.64 0.70
CA VAL A 35 10.99 11.42 0.83
C VAL A 35 10.14 11.44 2.11
N LYS A 36 10.71 11.92 3.23
CA LYS A 36 9.94 12.12 4.47
C LYS A 36 8.82 13.15 4.28
N ALA A 37 9.05 14.24 3.55
CA ALA A 37 8.03 15.24 3.27
C ALA A 37 6.89 14.67 2.42
N ILE A 38 7.20 13.86 1.40
CA ILE A 38 6.20 13.17 0.59
C ILE A 38 5.40 12.19 1.47
N ALA A 39 6.06 11.39 2.30
CA ALA A 39 5.39 10.46 3.21
C ALA A 39 4.42 11.16 4.17
N ARG A 40 4.84 12.28 4.79
CA ARG A 40 3.96 13.10 5.64
C ARG A 40 2.78 13.67 4.87
N ARG A 41 2.99 14.12 3.62
CA ARG A 41 1.92 14.67 2.78
C ARG A 41 0.91 13.60 2.39
N VAL A 42 1.38 12.42 2.02
CA VAL A 42 0.53 11.27 1.67
C VAL A 42 -0.30 10.83 2.88
N ASP A 43 0.33 10.71 4.05
CA ASP A 43 -0.38 10.35 5.29
C ASP A 43 -1.48 11.37 5.62
N PHE A 44 -1.13 12.66 5.65
CA PHE A 44 -2.07 13.74 5.91
C PHE A 44 -3.27 13.72 4.95
N LEU A 45 -3.02 13.54 3.65
CA LEU A 45 -4.10 13.51 2.66
C LEU A 45 -5.00 12.28 2.85
N LEU A 46 -4.44 11.12 3.21
CA LEU A 46 -5.27 9.96 3.54
C LEU A 46 -6.14 10.23 4.78
N ALA A 47 -5.59 10.86 5.81
CA ALA A 47 -6.36 11.25 6.99
C ALA A 47 -7.50 12.24 6.66
N CYS A 48 -7.28 13.17 5.73
CA CYS A 48 -8.30 14.13 5.31
C CYS A 48 -9.43 13.50 4.48
N TYR A 49 -9.09 12.66 3.50
CA TYR A 49 -10.07 12.13 2.55
C TYR A 49 -10.66 10.77 2.94
N PHE A 50 -9.97 10.00 3.78
CA PHE A 50 -10.37 8.66 4.21
C PHE A 50 -10.05 8.44 5.71
N PRO A 51 -10.61 9.24 6.64
CA PRO A 51 -10.21 9.25 8.05
C PRO A 51 -10.38 7.89 8.75
N ASN A 52 -11.45 7.16 8.46
CA ASN A 52 -11.69 5.83 9.04
C ASN A 52 -10.68 4.81 8.51
N LEU A 53 -10.30 4.91 7.23
CA LEU A 53 -9.29 4.03 6.64
C LEU A 53 -7.90 4.34 7.19
N HIS A 54 -7.55 5.63 7.32
CA HIS A 54 -6.32 6.08 7.97
C HIS A 54 -6.23 5.55 9.40
N SER A 55 -7.32 5.64 10.16
CA SER A 55 -7.41 5.08 11.52
C SER A 55 -7.20 3.56 11.53
N LEU A 56 -7.81 2.82 10.59
CA LEU A 56 -7.58 1.38 10.45
C LEU A 56 -6.10 1.07 10.18
N TYR A 57 -5.48 1.76 9.22
CA TYR A 57 -4.07 1.56 8.87
C TYR A 57 -3.14 1.84 10.07
N THR A 58 -3.37 2.98 10.73
CA THR A 58 -2.60 3.41 11.91
C THR A 58 -2.70 2.40 13.04
N ASN A 59 -3.92 1.96 13.38
CA ASN A 59 -4.14 1.01 14.46
C ASN A 59 -3.53 -0.36 14.15
N VAL A 60 -3.65 -0.84 12.91
CA VAL A 60 -3.05 -2.11 12.52
C VAL A 60 -1.53 -2.05 12.58
N LEU A 61 -0.93 -0.99 12.06
CA LEU A 61 0.52 -0.81 12.11
C LEU A 61 1.02 -0.68 13.55
N HIS A 62 0.32 0.06 14.40
CA HIS A 62 0.64 0.19 15.82
C HIS A 62 0.61 -1.17 16.54
N ASP A 63 -0.47 -1.93 16.38
CA ASP A 63 -0.65 -3.22 17.05
C ASP A 63 0.40 -4.24 16.61
N LEU A 64 0.77 -4.24 15.34
CA LEU A 64 1.83 -5.11 14.81
C LEU A 64 3.18 -4.80 15.47
N CYS A 65 3.58 -3.52 15.49
CA CYS A 65 4.85 -3.10 16.09
C CYS A 65 4.87 -3.29 17.61
N LYS A 66 3.71 -3.20 18.27
CA LYS A 66 3.56 -3.50 19.70
C LYS A 66 3.71 -5.00 19.98
N HIS A 67 3.18 -5.85 19.10
CA HIS A 67 3.25 -7.30 19.25
C HIS A 67 4.64 -7.88 18.91
N ASP A 68 5.30 -7.37 17.86
CA ASP A 68 6.65 -7.75 17.50
C ASP A 68 7.56 -6.52 17.42
N GLY A 69 8.36 -6.33 18.46
CA GLY A 69 9.32 -5.21 18.57
C GLY A 69 10.45 -5.22 17.55
N ASN A 70 10.58 -6.27 16.73
CA ASN A 70 11.51 -6.30 15.60
C ASN A 70 10.97 -5.58 14.36
N LEU A 71 9.64 -5.37 14.29
CA LEU A 71 9.02 -4.67 13.17
C LEU A 71 9.32 -3.18 13.25
N LYS A 72 9.81 -2.63 12.15
CA LYS A 72 10.17 -1.21 12.03
C LYS A 72 9.28 -0.53 10.99
N PRO A 73 8.41 0.43 11.36
CA PRO A 73 7.66 1.20 10.39
C PRO A 73 8.61 2.04 9.52
N ASN A 74 8.14 2.46 8.34
CA ASN A 74 8.97 3.22 7.40
C ASN A 74 9.31 4.62 7.91
N TRP A 75 8.32 5.31 8.47
CA TRP A 75 8.44 6.66 9.00
C TRP A 75 7.53 6.82 10.21
N GLU A 76 7.97 7.61 11.18
CA GLU A 76 7.12 8.05 12.29
C GLU A 76 5.96 8.89 11.75
N GLY A 77 4.74 8.60 12.21
CA GLY A 77 3.54 9.33 11.78
C GLY A 77 3.08 9.05 10.36
N CYS A 78 3.50 7.93 9.73
CA CYS A 78 2.94 7.46 8.46
C CYS A 78 2.21 6.12 8.67
N CYS A 79 0.93 6.06 8.30
CA CYS A 79 0.06 4.90 8.51
C CYS A 79 0.32 3.75 7.52
N PHE A 80 1.03 4.00 6.42
CA PHE A 80 1.32 2.98 5.41
C PHE A 80 2.42 2.02 5.90
N ALA A 81 2.14 0.72 5.82
CA ALA A 81 3.08 -0.30 6.29
C ALA A 81 4.30 -0.44 5.36
N ALA A 82 4.12 -0.23 4.06
CA ALA A 82 5.15 -0.41 3.05
C ALA A 82 5.13 0.68 1.96
N ALA A 83 6.26 0.80 1.25
CA ALA A 83 6.40 1.68 0.10
C ALA A 83 7.31 1.06 -0.98
N SER A 84 7.20 1.53 -2.22
CA SER A 84 8.11 1.19 -3.31
C SER A 84 8.57 2.42 -4.08
N LEU A 85 9.81 2.37 -4.55
CA LEU A 85 10.38 3.35 -5.46
C LEU A 85 10.45 2.72 -6.85
N ASN A 86 9.90 3.39 -7.84
CA ASN A 86 10.03 3.01 -9.24
C ASN A 86 10.85 4.09 -9.95
N PHE A 87 12.09 3.76 -10.30
CA PHE A 87 13.03 4.65 -10.99
C PHE A 87 13.01 4.43 -12.51
N GLU A 88 13.82 5.19 -13.24
CA GLU A 88 14.14 4.94 -14.66
C GLU A 88 12.93 4.70 -15.58
N ASN A 89 11.93 5.58 -15.52
CA ASN A 89 10.83 5.62 -16.50
C ASN A 89 10.02 4.32 -16.58
N VAL A 90 9.92 3.57 -15.46
CA VAL A 90 9.18 2.30 -15.38
C VAL A 90 7.78 2.44 -15.98
N VAL A 91 7.47 1.51 -16.90
CA VAL A 91 6.16 1.28 -17.48
C VAL A 91 5.64 -0.05 -16.96
N THR A 92 4.38 -0.05 -16.55
CA THR A 92 3.71 -1.25 -16.06
C THR A 92 2.77 -1.82 -17.12
N LEU A 93 2.67 -3.15 -17.17
CA LEU A 93 1.58 -3.82 -17.85
C LEU A 93 0.30 -3.71 -17.02
N PRO A 94 -0.90 -3.86 -17.62
CA PRO A 94 -2.15 -3.89 -16.86
C PRO A 94 -2.11 -4.95 -15.74
N HIS A 95 -2.30 -4.51 -14.50
CA HIS A 95 -2.22 -5.39 -13.33
C HIS A 95 -3.16 -4.92 -12.21
N ARG A 96 -3.26 -5.78 -11.18
CA ARG A 96 -3.88 -5.47 -9.89
C ARG A 96 -2.90 -5.88 -8.79
N ASP A 97 -2.86 -5.10 -7.73
CA ASP A 97 -2.08 -5.45 -6.55
C ASP A 97 -2.89 -6.38 -5.63
N TYR A 98 -3.12 -7.62 -6.06
CA TYR A 98 -4.00 -8.57 -5.37
C TYR A 98 -3.65 -8.83 -3.91
N LEU A 99 -2.42 -8.55 -3.50
CA LEU A 99 -1.98 -8.74 -2.12
C LEU A 99 -2.36 -7.58 -1.19
N ASN A 100 -2.72 -6.41 -1.72
CA ASN A 100 -3.12 -5.24 -0.92
C ASN A 100 -4.53 -5.41 -0.35
N LEU A 101 -4.86 -4.61 0.68
CA LEU A 101 -6.19 -4.60 1.26
C LEU A 101 -7.24 -4.25 0.20
N LEU A 102 -8.29 -5.07 0.09
CA LEU A 102 -9.32 -4.98 -0.95
C LEU A 102 -9.91 -3.57 -1.10
N PHE A 103 -10.47 -3.03 -0.01
CA PHE A 103 -11.04 -1.68 0.03
C PHE A 103 -10.01 -0.60 0.40
N GLY A 104 -8.75 -1.00 0.58
CA GLY A 104 -7.67 -0.10 0.97
C GLY A 104 -7.27 0.81 -0.18
N GLN A 105 -6.92 2.05 0.16
CA GLN A 105 -6.30 2.99 -0.77
C GLN A 105 -4.79 2.80 -0.74
N CYS A 106 -4.19 2.62 -1.91
CA CYS A 106 -2.76 2.79 -2.12
C CYS A 106 -2.52 4.20 -2.65
N ALA A 107 -1.38 4.80 -2.29
CA ALA A 107 -1.01 6.11 -2.79
C ALA A 107 0.09 5.98 -3.84
N VAL A 108 0.05 6.80 -4.88
CA VAL A 108 1.14 6.96 -5.83
C VAL A 108 1.50 8.43 -5.90
N TYR A 109 2.75 8.76 -5.66
CA TYR A 109 3.32 10.07 -5.92
C TYR A 109 4.10 10.04 -7.23
N SER A 110 3.83 10.98 -8.14
CA SER A 110 4.57 11.12 -9.39
C SER A 110 5.71 12.12 -9.24
N ALA A 111 6.89 11.80 -9.78
CA ALA A 111 8.07 12.64 -9.75
C ALA A 111 8.80 12.61 -11.11
N GLY A 112 9.73 13.54 -11.30
CA GLY A 112 10.54 13.68 -12.51
C GLY A 112 10.16 14.90 -13.34
N SER A 113 10.74 14.99 -14.53
CA SER A 113 10.52 16.06 -15.51
C SER A 113 10.03 15.46 -16.82
N PHE A 114 8.73 15.56 -17.08
CA PHE A 114 8.06 15.06 -18.29
C PHE A 114 6.81 15.89 -18.61
N ASP A 115 6.43 15.94 -19.88
CA ASP A 115 5.18 16.53 -20.36
C ASP A 115 4.02 15.57 -20.08
N TYR A 116 3.36 15.77 -18.94
CA TYR A 116 2.26 14.93 -18.46
C TYR A 116 1.01 14.93 -19.35
N LYS A 117 0.96 15.79 -20.37
CA LYS A 117 -0.09 15.81 -21.39
C LYS A 117 0.21 14.89 -22.58
N LYS A 118 1.46 14.44 -22.71
CA LYS A 118 1.92 13.58 -23.79
C LYS A 118 2.27 12.16 -23.35
N GLY A 119 2.49 11.94 -22.05
CA GLY A 119 2.88 10.64 -21.53
C GLY A 119 2.82 10.55 -20.01
N GLY A 120 3.25 9.40 -19.47
CA GLY A 120 3.22 9.13 -18.03
C GLY A 120 1.82 9.04 -17.42
N HIS A 121 0.78 8.91 -18.25
CA HIS A 121 -0.63 8.85 -17.83
C HIS A 121 -0.90 7.60 -16.99
N LEU A 122 -1.86 7.69 -16.09
CA LEU A 122 -2.41 6.56 -15.35
C LEU A 122 -3.65 6.03 -16.07
N ILE A 123 -3.68 4.74 -16.36
CA ILE A 123 -4.84 4.07 -16.97
C ILE A 123 -5.57 3.30 -15.87
N LEU A 124 -6.87 3.53 -15.73
CA LEU A 124 -7.78 2.78 -14.88
C LEU A 124 -8.72 1.98 -15.78
N TRP A 125 -8.34 0.75 -16.11
CA TRP A 125 -8.95 -0.05 -17.17
C TRP A 125 -10.42 -0.36 -16.92
N ASP A 126 -10.76 -0.76 -15.69
CA ASP A 126 -12.15 -1.11 -15.34
C ASP A 126 -13.09 0.09 -15.41
N LEU A 127 -12.55 1.29 -15.17
CA LEU A 127 -13.30 2.55 -15.21
C LEU A 127 -13.31 3.17 -16.62
N LYS A 128 -12.54 2.61 -17.56
CA LYS A 128 -12.31 3.17 -18.91
C LYS A 128 -11.81 4.62 -18.86
N LEU A 129 -10.93 4.92 -17.90
CA LEU A 129 -10.35 6.25 -17.71
C LEU A 129 -8.84 6.25 -18.01
N ILE A 130 -8.40 7.32 -18.67
CA ILE A 130 -6.99 7.68 -18.81
C ILE A 130 -6.84 9.04 -18.16
N LEU A 131 -5.96 9.12 -17.17
CA LEU A 131 -5.73 10.32 -16.37
C LEU A 131 -4.35 10.87 -16.69
N GLU A 132 -4.30 12.13 -17.11
CA GLU A 132 -3.08 12.93 -17.04
C GLU A 132 -2.61 12.95 -15.59
N PHE A 133 -1.36 12.56 -15.33
CA PHE A 133 -0.82 12.44 -13.99
C PHE A 133 0.49 13.24 -13.83
N PRO A 134 0.39 14.53 -13.47
CA PRO A 134 1.53 15.44 -13.43
C PRO A 134 2.59 15.08 -12.37
N PRO A 135 3.87 15.45 -12.59
CA PRO A 135 4.88 15.45 -11.53
C PRO A 135 4.42 16.29 -10.33
N GLY A 136 4.67 15.80 -9.12
CA GLY A 136 4.27 16.44 -7.87
C GLY A 136 2.85 16.08 -7.40
N CYS A 137 2.05 15.40 -8.23
CA CYS A 137 0.71 14.96 -7.84
C CYS A 137 0.72 13.63 -7.07
N ILE A 138 -0.30 13.46 -6.25
CA ILE A 138 -0.60 12.22 -5.51
C ILE A 138 -1.97 11.74 -5.95
N ILE A 139 -2.10 10.43 -6.16
CA ILE A 139 -3.40 9.78 -6.35
C ILE A 139 -3.57 8.65 -5.35
N PHE A 140 -4.79 8.53 -4.82
CA PHE A 140 -5.23 7.36 -4.06
C PHE A 140 -6.09 6.49 -4.96
N LEU A 141 -5.81 5.19 -4.99
CA LEU A 141 -6.64 4.22 -5.70
C LEU A 141 -6.72 2.88 -4.96
N PRO A 142 -7.86 2.17 -5.06
CA PRO A 142 -7.98 0.81 -4.56
C PRO A 142 -7.29 -0.18 -5.52
N SER A 143 -5.96 -0.24 -5.45
CA SER A 143 -5.12 -0.92 -6.43
C SER A 143 -5.31 -2.44 -6.50
N ALA A 144 -5.89 -3.05 -5.47
CA ALA A 144 -6.34 -4.44 -5.49
C ALA A 144 -7.63 -4.65 -6.33
N MET A 145 -8.51 -3.64 -6.38
CA MET A 145 -9.83 -3.70 -7.02
C MET A 145 -9.91 -3.04 -8.38
N ILE A 146 -8.93 -2.24 -8.79
CA ILE A 146 -8.92 -1.60 -10.11
C ILE A 146 -7.70 -2.07 -10.90
N CYS A 147 -7.95 -2.60 -12.09
CA CYS A 147 -6.90 -2.94 -13.04
C CYS A 147 -6.30 -1.64 -13.57
N HIS A 148 -4.99 -1.48 -13.41
CA HIS A 148 -4.31 -0.24 -13.71
C HIS A 148 -2.93 -0.46 -14.34
N SER A 149 -2.46 0.57 -15.02
CA SER A 149 -1.10 0.64 -15.59
C SER A 149 -0.71 2.10 -15.83
N ASN A 150 0.52 2.35 -16.25
CA ASN A 150 0.96 3.68 -16.70
C ASN A 150 1.49 3.64 -18.13
N THR A 151 1.41 4.77 -18.83
CA THR A 151 2.01 4.90 -20.16
C THR A 151 3.48 5.27 -20.07
N ALA A 152 4.20 5.06 -21.18
CA ALA A 152 5.54 5.60 -21.38
C ALA A 152 5.54 7.14 -21.42
N ILE A 153 6.73 7.71 -21.31
CA ILE A 153 7.06 9.12 -21.53
C ILE A 153 7.98 9.22 -22.76
N GLN A 154 8.38 10.43 -23.17
CA GLN A 154 9.31 10.61 -24.29
C GLN A 154 10.75 10.27 -23.88
N ASP A 155 11.59 9.91 -24.86
CA ASP A 155 12.94 9.35 -24.62
C ASP A 155 13.88 10.27 -23.82
N SER A 156 13.72 11.59 -23.92
CA SER A 156 14.55 12.57 -23.19
C SER A 156 13.96 12.98 -21.82
N GLU A 157 12.83 12.41 -21.43
CA GLU A 157 12.11 12.76 -20.20
C GLU A 157 12.49 11.82 -19.05
N THR A 158 12.16 12.25 -17.82
CA THR A 158 12.36 11.44 -16.61
C THR A 158 11.08 11.33 -15.82
N ARG A 159 10.74 10.12 -15.39
CA ARG A 159 9.64 9.83 -14.49
C ARG A 159 10.05 8.82 -13.45
N HIS A 160 9.73 9.15 -12.21
CA HIS A 160 9.84 8.28 -11.06
C HIS A 160 8.50 8.24 -10.33
N SER A 161 8.31 7.23 -9.50
CA SER A 161 7.17 7.23 -8.58
C SER A 161 7.53 6.63 -7.23
N LEU A 162 6.87 7.12 -6.20
CA LEU A 162 6.87 6.54 -4.87
C LEU A 162 5.46 6.03 -4.58
N THR A 163 5.32 4.74 -4.36
CA THR A 163 4.04 4.09 -4.04
C THR A 163 3.98 3.75 -2.56
N PHE A 164 2.81 3.83 -1.96
CA PHE A 164 2.54 3.51 -0.56
C PHE A 164 1.38 2.53 -0.48
N PHE A 165 1.56 1.44 0.26
CA PHE A 165 0.60 0.35 0.30
C PHE A 165 0.67 -0.42 1.62
N SER A 166 -0.39 -1.18 1.90
CA SER A 166 -0.47 -2.07 3.06
C SER A 166 -1.02 -3.41 2.62
N ALA A 167 -0.23 -4.47 2.80
CA ALA A 167 -0.60 -5.82 2.42
C ALA A 167 -1.79 -6.32 3.25
N SER A 168 -2.78 -6.93 2.60
CA SER A 168 -3.98 -7.51 3.22
C SER A 168 -3.65 -8.55 4.31
N GLY A 169 -2.52 -9.25 4.18
CA GLY A 169 -2.04 -10.20 5.18
C GLY A 169 -1.87 -9.57 6.56
N LEU A 170 -1.41 -8.32 6.63
CA LEU A 170 -1.21 -7.60 7.90
C LEU A 170 -2.51 -7.41 8.69
N PHE A 171 -3.58 -7.08 7.98
CA PHE A 171 -4.91 -6.90 8.55
C PHE A 171 -5.49 -8.23 9.03
N ARG A 172 -5.33 -9.30 8.24
CA ARG A 172 -5.77 -10.65 8.62
C ARG A 172 -4.99 -11.20 9.81
N TRP A 173 -3.67 -10.97 9.84
CA TRP A 173 -2.83 -11.34 10.98
C TRP A 173 -3.34 -10.70 12.27
N ARG A 174 -3.58 -9.38 12.27
CA ARG A 174 -4.18 -8.69 13.42
C ARG A 174 -5.58 -9.23 13.76
N HIS A 175 -6.43 -9.40 12.75
CA HIS A 175 -7.80 -9.89 12.94
C HIS A 175 -7.84 -11.28 13.61
N ASN A 176 -6.92 -12.16 13.21
CA ASN A 176 -6.81 -13.51 13.76
C ASN A 176 -6.01 -13.55 15.08
N ASN A 177 -5.91 -12.45 15.84
CA ASN A 177 -5.14 -12.39 17.09
C ASN A 177 -3.66 -12.79 16.93
N PHE A 178 -3.02 -12.20 15.92
CA PHE A 178 -1.60 -12.37 15.61
C PHE A 178 -1.18 -13.78 15.20
N MET A 179 -2.00 -14.43 14.37
CA MET A 179 -1.66 -15.69 13.71
C MET A 179 -2.06 -15.70 12.24
N SER A 180 -1.51 -16.65 11.47
CA SER A 180 -1.84 -16.78 10.06
C SER A 180 -3.27 -17.28 9.86
N ASP A 181 -3.87 -17.04 8.68
CA ASP A 181 -5.17 -17.64 8.32
C ASP A 181 -5.13 -19.17 8.47
N LYS A 182 -3.98 -19.79 8.13
CA LYS A 182 -3.78 -21.24 8.25
C LYS A 182 -3.84 -21.70 9.71
N ASP A 183 -3.13 -21.02 10.60
CA ASP A 183 -3.07 -21.38 12.02
C ASP A 183 -4.41 -21.12 12.71
N PHE A 184 -5.06 -20.00 12.38
CA PHE A 184 -6.42 -19.70 12.86
C PHE A 184 -7.40 -20.80 12.46
N VAL A 185 -7.43 -21.16 11.18
CA VAL A 185 -8.32 -22.21 10.67
C VAL A 185 -8.06 -23.57 11.33
N ALA A 186 -6.81 -23.91 11.62
CA ALA A 186 -6.46 -25.17 12.25
C ALA A 186 -6.87 -25.24 13.74
N GLY A 187 -6.92 -24.10 14.43
CA GLY A 187 -7.24 -24.02 15.86
C GLY A 187 -8.66 -23.58 16.20
N ALA A 188 -9.40 -23.00 15.26
CA ALA A 188 -10.73 -22.44 15.50
C ALA A 188 -11.78 -23.53 15.77
N SER A 189 -12.67 -23.25 16.72
CA SER A 189 -13.92 -23.99 16.90
C SER A 189 -14.87 -23.81 15.70
N GLY A 190 -15.92 -24.64 15.62
CA GLY A 190 -16.93 -24.54 14.56
C GLY A 190 -17.58 -23.16 14.47
N ASP A 191 -17.92 -22.57 15.62
CA ASP A 191 -18.59 -21.26 15.70
C ASP A 191 -17.64 -20.11 15.34
N GLU A 192 -16.39 -20.14 15.81
CA GLU A 192 -15.36 -19.18 15.43
C GLU A 192 -15.10 -19.23 13.92
N ARG A 193 -15.04 -20.44 13.36
CA ARG A 193 -14.84 -20.62 11.91
C ARG A 193 -16.04 -20.10 11.11
N ALA A 194 -17.26 -20.39 11.54
CA ALA A 194 -18.47 -19.90 10.87
C ALA A 194 -18.52 -18.36 10.87
N THR A 195 -18.20 -17.74 12.01
CA THR A 195 -18.13 -16.28 12.15
C THR A 195 -17.06 -15.66 11.25
N TRP A 196 -15.88 -16.28 11.18
CA TRP A 196 -14.78 -15.83 10.33
C TRP A 196 -15.12 -15.93 8.83
N ASP A 197 -15.73 -17.04 8.41
CA ASP A 197 -16.18 -17.22 7.02
C ASP A 197 -17.28 -16.21 6.65
N GLU A 198 -18.21 -15.92 7.58
CA GLU A 198 -19.22 -14.89 7.39
C GLU A 198 -18.62 -13.49 7.27
N HIS A 199 -17.71 -13.12 8.17
CA HIS A 199 -16.99 -11.85 8.09
C HIS A 199 -16.31 -11.67 6.73
N ARG A 200 -15.64 -12.71 6.22
CA ARG A 200 -14.97 -12.67 4.90
C ARG A 200 -15.95 -12.52 3.75
N ARG A 201 -17.09 -13.20 3.77
CA ARG A 201 -18.16 -13.05 2.76
C ARG A 201 -18.71 -11.62 2.73
N ASN A 202 -18.73 -10.96 3.88
CA ASN A 202 -19.30 -9.62 4.05
C ASN A 202 -18.24 -8.51 4.12
N LEU A 203 -16.96 -8.79 3.87
CA LEU A 203 -15.87 -7.82 4.00
C LEU A 203 -16.06 -6.57 3.11
N TRP A 204 -16.76 -6.71 1.99
CA TRP A 204 -17.11 -5.59 1.12
C TRP A 204 -18.02 -4.57 1.82
N GLN A 205 -18.91 -5.01 2.72
CA GLN A 205 -19.79 -4.13 3.51
C GLN A 205 -18.96 -3.32 4.49
N THR A 206 -18.07 -3.97 5.25
CA THR A 206 -17.11 -3.29 6.12
C THR A 206 -16.28 -2.27 5.34
N GLY A 207 -15.81 -2.64 4.15
CA GLY A 207 -15.06 -1.73 3.27
C GLY A 207 -15.86 -0.50 2.86
N LEU A 208 -17.12 -0.66 2.47
CA LEU A 208 -18.01 0.46 2.13
C LEU A 208 -18.26 1.37 3.34
N GLU A 209 -18.49 0.80 4.52
CA GLU A 209 -18.69 1.57 5.76
C GLU A 209 -17.45 2.40 6.12
N ILE A 210 -16.25 1.80 6.03
CA ILE A 210 -14.99 2.51 6.26
C ILE A 210 -14.83 3.67 5.27
N LEU A 211 -15.16 3.47 3.99
CA LEU A 211 -14.98 4.48 2.94
C LEU A 211 -16.08 5.57 2.95
N ARG A 212 -17.23 5.37 3.60
CA ARG A 212 -18.38 6.29 3.59
C ARG A 212 -18.27 7.51 4.51
N SER A 213 -17.10 7.78 5.09
CA SER A 213 -16.91 8.94 5.97
C SER A 213 -16.75 10.24 5.16
N MET A 214 -17.89 10.83 4.78
CA MET A 214 -18.05 12.27 4.49
C MET A 214 -19.18 12.82 5.34
#